data_AF-A0A229RZ29-F1
#
_entry.id   AF-A0A229RZ29-F1
#
_cell.length_a   1.000
_cell.length_b   1.000
_cell.length_c   1.000
_cell.angle_alpha   90.00
_cell.angle_beta   90.00
_cell.angle_gamma   90.00
#
_symmetry.space_group_name_H-M   'P 1'
#
loop_
_entity.id
_entity.type
_entity.pdbx_description
1 polymer ?
#
loop_
_entity_poly.entity_id
_entity_poly.type
_entity_poly.pdbx_seq_one_letter_code
_entity_poly.pdbx_strand_id
1 'polypeptide(L)'
;MLSIAFVPCAALVLVALFISGFLVQQAIQDRDDAESGAITMVGASRGIAALQRERAVALRAPGSRSATYLAYADRIDTTLSSLREIARTAPDAEVGYQQTIAVELLTAVEGLDRSDSLAVAGIDDEGRRNYAAAVGAYRARLDAVAGKMTESSRQAYRNLVASVDWSRFGAVETALSAATPPPVGQDAWRVAAGVVGRSLGNLAARQIEYSAQIAIDGGRRILSGALAAAAAIALLAGVVMAIVLQLARRLPIPIIRCPSRVEVRPPDWSHLVSDYAEKSTLLAHTSRRTGRADLSR
;
A
#
# COMPACT_ATOMS: atom_id res chain seq x y z
N MET A 1 -24.54 -21.08 -40.17
CA MET A 1 -24.55 -21.53 -38.75
C MET A 1 -23.22 -21.31 -38.01
N LEU A 2 -22.10 -20.96 -38.67
CA LEU A 2 -20.84 -20.63 -37.96
C LEU A 2 -20.91 -19.38 -37.05
N SER A 3 -21.77 -18.39 -37.34
CA SER A 3 -21.83 -17.13 -36.56
C SER A 3 -22.28 -17.30 -35.10
N ILE A 4 -23.03 -18.35 -34.77
CA ILE A 4 -23.53 -18.55 -33.39
C ILE A 4 -22.41 -19.01 -32.43
N ALA A 5 -21.41 -19.77 -32.93
CA ALA A 5 -20.28 -20.23 -32.12
C ALA A 5 -19.14 -19.20 -32.00
N PHE A 6 -19.03 -18.28 -32.96
CA PHE A 6 -17.98 -17.26 -32.97
C PHE A 6 -18.20 -16.15 -31.94
N VAL A 7 -19.45 -15.74 -31.74
CA VAL A 7 -19.83 -14.68 -30.79
C VAL A 7 -19.39 -15.01 -29.35
N PRO A 8 -19.70 -16.18 -28.76
CA PRO A 8 -19.27 -16.50 -27.40
C PRO A 8 -17.75 -16.65 -27.27
N CYS A 9 -17.05 -17.15 -28.31
CA CYS A 9 -15.60 -17.26 -28.29
C CYS A 9 -14.90 -15.88 -28.32
N ALA A 10 -15.39 -14.98 -29.18
CA ALA A 10 -14.92 -13.60 -29.22
C ALA A 10 -15.17 -12.89 -27.88
N ALA A 11 -16.33 -13.12 -27.25
CA ALA A 11 -16.65 -12.57 -25.94
C ALA A 11 -15.68 -13.08 -24.86
N LEU A 12 -15.34 -14.38 -24.85
CA LEU A 12 -14.36 -14.93 -23.90
C LEU A 12 -12.96 -14.34 -24.08
N VAL A 13 -12.50 -14.14 -25.31
CA VAL A 13 -11.21 -13.50 -25.59
C VAL A 13 -11.21 -12.05 -25.08
N LEU A 14 -12.30 -11.31 -25.31
CA LEU A 14 -12.42 -9.93 -24.82
C LEU A 14 -12.40 -9.86 -23.28
N VAL A 15 -13.11 -10.76 -22.61
CA VAL A 15 -13.08 -10.86 -21.14
C VAL A 15 -11.68 -11.22 -20.64
N ALA A 16 -11.00 -12.16 -21.30
CA ALA A 16 -9.64 -12.55 -20.96
C ALA A 16 -8.64 -11.38 -21.10
N LEU A 17 -8.76 -10.59 -22.17
CA LEU A 17 -7.96 -9.37 -22.38
C LEU A 17 -8.26 -8.32 -21.31
N PHE A 18 -9.53 -8.13 -20.96
CA PHE A 18 -9.94 -7.17 -19.93
C PHE A 18 -9.39 -7.56 -18.56
N ILE A 19 -9.52 -8.83 -18.16
CA ILE A 19 -8.96 -9.35 -16.89
C ILE A 19 -7.44 -9.20 -16.88
N SER A 20 -6.76 -9.54 -17.99
CA SER A 20 -5.30 -9.42 -18.10
C SER A 20 -4.84 -7.97 -17.95
N GLY A 21 -5.51 -7.04 -18.63
CA GLY A 21 -5.23 -5.61 -18.49
C GLY A 21 -5.46 -5.09 -17.07
N PHE A 22 -6.55 -5.52 -16.43
CA PHE A 22 -6.85 -5.16 -15.05
C PHE A 22 -5.77 -5.66 -14.07
N LEU A 23 -5.36 -6.92 -14.18
CA LEU A 23 -4.31 -7.50 -13.32
C LEU A 23 -2.96 -6.79 -13.48
N VAL A 24 -2.57 -6.46 -14.71
CA VAL A 24 -1.34 -5.72 -14.96
C VAL A 24 -1.42 -4.31 -14.39
N GLN A 25 -2.57 -3.63 -14.55
CA GLN A 25 -2.77 -2.29 -14.01
C GLN A 25 -2.70 -2.27 -12.47
N GLN A 26 -3.37 -3.23 -11.82
CA GLN A 26 -3.31 -3.36 -10.36
C GLN A 26 -1.88 -3.62 -9.89
N ALA A 27 -1.15 -4.50 -10.57
CA ALA A 27 0.24 -4.80 -10.23
C ALA A 27 1.19 -3.60 -10.39
N ILE A 28 0.93 -2.71 -11.36
CA ILE A 28 1.68 -1.46 -11.51
C ILE A 28 1.37 -0.51 -10.35
N GLN A 29 0.10 -0.33 -10.00
CA GLN A 29 -0.31 0.53 -8.88
C GLN A 29 0.31 0.06 -7.55
N ASP A 30 0.21 -1.24 -7.24
CA ASP A 30 0.77 -1.80 -6.02
C ASP A 30 2.29 -1.63 -5.94
N ARG A 31 2.98 -1.78 -7.09
CA ARG A 31 4.43 -1.55 -7.17
C ARG A 31 4.78 -0.08 -6.93
N ASP A 32 4.08 0.83 -7.59
CA ASP A 32 4.37 2.27 -7.51
C ASP A 32 4.07 2.80 -6.10
N ASP A 33 3.03 2.29 -5.44
CA ASP A 33 2.69 2.61 -4.05
C ASP A 33 3.77 2.09 -3.09
N ALA A 34 4.25 0.86 -3.29
CA ALA A 34 5.35 0.28 -2.50
C ALA A 34 6.65 1.09 -2.64
N GLU A 35 7.02 1.45 -3.87
CA GLU A 35 8.22 2.23 -4.18
C GLU A 35 8.12 3.66 -3.61
N SER A 36 6.97 4.32 -3.79
CA SER A 36 6.71 5.65 -3.26
C SER A 36 6.74 5.67 -1.73
N GLY A 37 6.11 4.69 -1.08
CA GLY A 37 6.13 4.56 0.38
C GLY A 37 7.54 4.38 0.93
N ALA A 38 8.37 3.56 0.27
CA ALA A 38 9.77 3.37 0.62
C ALA A 38 10.60 4.67 0.51
N ILE A 39 10.45 5.40 -0.59
CA ILE A 39 11.14 6.69 -0.81
C ILE A 39 10.71 7.71 0.24
N THR A 40 9.41 7.82 0.51
CA THR A 40 8.88 8.74 1.53
C THR A 40 9.42 8.41 2.91
N MET A 41 9.52 7.13 3.28
CA MET A 41 10.06 6.74 4.60
C MET A 41 11.55 7.07 4.75
N VAL A 42 12.36 6.84 3.71
CA VAL A 42 13.76 7.26 3.68
C VAL A 42 13.88 8.78 3.82
N GLY A 43 13.10 9.55 3.05
CA GLY A 43 13.10 11.01 3.12
C GLY A 43 12.69 11.55 4.49
N ALA A 44 11.60 11.03 5.05
CA ALA A 44 11.08 11.44 6.35
C ALA A 44 12.05 11.15 7.50
N SER A 45 12.72 10.01 7.50
CA SER A 45 13.71 9.69 8.54
C SER A 45 14.90 10.65 8.56
N ARG A 46 15.39 11.05 7.37
CA ARG A 46 16.41 12.09 7.24
C ARG A 46 15.88 13.45 7.70
N GLY A 47 14.61 13.75 7.40
CA GLY A 47 13.91 14.93 7.88
C GLY A 47 13.82 14.99 9.41
N ILE A 48 13.45 13.90 10.06
CA ILE A 48 13.40 13.80 11.53
C ILE A 48 14.80 14.01 12.12
N ALA A 49 15.83 13.37 11.56
CA ALA A 49 17.21 13.58 12.02
C ALA A 49 17.71 15.03 11.80
N ALA A 50 17.18 15.76 10.82
CA ALA A 50 17.44 17.18 10.65
C ALA A 50 16.73 18.02 11.73
N LEU A 51 15.44 17.75 11.98
CA LEU A 51 14.65 18.43 13.01
C LEU A 51 15.24 18.22 14.42
N GLN A 52 15.72 17.02 14.74
CA GLN A 52 16.39 16.72 16.00
C GLN A 52 17.65 17.57 16.18
N ARG A 53 18.48 17.68 15.13
CA ARG A 53 19.68 18.53 15.16
C ARG A 53 19.33 20.01 15.34
N GLU A 54 18.32 20.51 14.64
CA GLU A 54 17.85 21.88 14.78
C GLU A 54 17.32 22.16 16.20
N ARG A 55 16.52 21.23 16.75
CA ARG A 55 16.03 21.29 18.13
C ARG A 55 17.18 21.38 19.13
N ALA A 56 18.19 20.50 19.00
CA ALA A 56 19.34 20.48 19.90
C ALA A 56 20.15 21.79 19.87
N VAL A 57 20.25 22.44 18.70
CA VAL A 57 20.88 23.76 18.57
C VAL A 57 20.00 24.86 19.20
N ALA A 58 18.70 24.86 18.89
CA ALA A 58 17.77 25.87 19.36
C ALA A 58 17.62 25.89 20.89
N LEU A 59 17.65 24.71 21.53
CA LEU A 59 17.57 24.56 22.99
C LEU A 59 18.77 25.17 23.75
N ARG A 60 19.90 25.40 23.08
CA ARG A 60 21.05 26.08 23.68
C ARG A 60 20.80 27.59 23.86
N ALA A 61 19.89 28.19 23.08
CA ALA A 61 19.58 29.61 23.17
C ALA A 61 18.79 29.94 24.47
N PRO A 62 19.07 31.07 25.15
CA PRO A 62 18.27 31.55 26.28
C PRO A 62 16.90 32.09 25.85
N GLY A 63 15.84 31.88 26.66
CA GLY A 63 14.60 32.68 26.60
C GLY A 63 13.36 32.08 25.91
N SER A 64 13.45 30.99 25.12
CA SER A 64 12.29 30.38 24.43
C SER A 64 12.23 28.85 24.43
N ARG A 65 13.02 28.19 25.30
CA ARG A 65 13.29 26.74 25.24
C ARG A 65 12.04 25.87 25.19
N SER A 66 10.99 26.19 25.93
CA SER A 66 9.77 25.37 26.00
C SER A 66 8.92 25.45 24.73
N ALA A 67 8.58 26.65 24.25
CA ALA A 67 7.77 26.84 23.05
C ALA A 67 8.49 26.32 21.79
N THR A 68 9.79 26.60 21.66
CA THR A 68 10.58 26.10 20.54
C THR A 68 10.68 24.57 20.56
N TYR A 69 10.89 23.97 21.73
CA TYR A 69 10.89 22.52 21.88
C TYR A 69 9.56 21.87 21.46
N LEU A 70 8.44 22.43 21.93
CA LEU A 70 7.10 21.90 21.61
C LEU A 70 6.81 21.96 20.11
N ALA A 71 7.21 23.03 19.43
CA ALA A 71 7.05 23.15 17.97
C ALA A 71 7.84 22.07 17.20
N TYR A 72 9.08 21.77 17.61
CA TYR A 72 9.85 20.70 17.00
C TYR A 72 9.28 19.31 17.32
N ALA A 73 8.85 19.09 18.57
CA ALA A 73 8.24 17.83 18.98
C ALA A 73 6.97 17.53 18.17
N ASP A 74 6.08 18.51 18.02
CA ASP A 74 4.84 18.38 17.24
C ASP A 74 5.10 18.02 15.76
N ARG A 75 6.09 18.68 15.14
CA ARG A 75 6.47 18.38 13.76
C ARG A 75 7.06 16.98 13.59
N ILE A 76 7.88 16.53 14.53
CA ILE A 76 8.44 15.18 14.52
C ILE A 76 7.33 14.15 14.74
N ASP A 77 6.43 14.37 15.70
CA ASP A 77 5.33 13.47 16.02
C ASP A 77 4.33 13.35 14.85
N THR A 78 4.03 14.46 14.18
CA THR A 78 3.24 14.47 12.93
C THR A 78 3.91 13.65 11.83
N THR A 79 5.23 13.80 11.66
CA THR A 79 5.99 13.02 10.68
C THR A 79 6.02 11.53 11.04
N LEU A 80 6.18 11.17 12.32
CA LEU A 80 6.09 9.78 12.76
C LEU A 80 4.70 9.20 12.54
N SER A 81 3.64 9.98 12.74
CA SER A 81 2.26 9.57 12.49
C SER A 81 2.02 9.24 11.01
N SER A 82 2.50 10.10 10.09
CA SER A 82 2.37 9.84 8.65
C SER A 82 3.14 8.59 8.23
N LEU A 83 4.30 8.32 8.83
CA LEU A 83 5.03 7.08 8.59
C LEU A 83 4.28 5.83 9.09
N ARG A 84 3.58 5.91 10.23
CA ARG A 84 2.71 4.81 10.69
C ARG A 84 1.54 4.58 9.76
N GLU A 85 1.05 5.60 9.08
CA GLU A 85 0.01 5.46 8.06
C GLU A 85 0.55 4.73 6.84
N ILE A 86 1.70 5.15 6.32
CA ILE A 86 2.38 4.48 5.19
C ILE A 86 2.61 3.00 5.48
N ALA A 87 3.08 2.67 6.69
CA ALA A 87 3.28 1.28 7.10
C ALA A 87 1.98 0.47 7.17
N ARG A 88 0.85 1.10 7.54
CA ARG A 88 -0.47 0.46 7.62
C ARG A 88 -1.11 0.25 6.26
N THR A 89 -0.82 1.12 5.30
CA THR A 89 -1.34 1.03 3.93
C THR A 89 -0.38 0.33 2.98
N ALA A 90 0.65 -0.36 3.50
CA ALA A 90 1.57 -1.12 2.67
C ALA A 90 0.81 -2.22 1.89
N PRO A 91 1.09 -2.39 0.58
CA PRO A 91 0.37 -3.35 -0.25
C PRO A 91 0.72 -4.82 0.10
N ASP A 92 1.86 -5.02 0.76
CA ASP A 92 2.33 -6.32 1.20
C ASP A 92 2.53 -6.35 2.72
N ALA A 93 2.12 -7.46 3.34
CA ALA A 93 2.15 -7.60 4.80
C ALA A 93 3.58 -7.63 5.37
N GLU A 94 4.54 -8.21 4.65
CA GLU A 94 5.94 -8.24 5.08
C GLU A 94 6.54 -6.83 4.99
N VAL A 95 6.27 -6.10 3.91
CA VAL A 95 6.66 -4.68 3.79
C VAL A 95 6.10 -3.86 4.95
N GLY A 96 4.79 -3.95 5.21
CA GLY A 96 4.15 -3.22 6.31
C GLY A 96 4.69 -3.58 7.69
N TYR A 97 5.01 -4.86 7.92
CA TYR A 97 5.64 -5.34 9.15
C TYR A 97 7.04 -4.73 9.35
N GLN A 98 7.89 -4.77 8.32
CA GLN A 98 9.25 -4.23 8.38
C GLN A 98 9.26 -2.70 8.50
N GLN A 99 8.33 -2.01 7.83
CA GLN A 99 8.14 -0.57 7.97
C GLN A 99 7.65 -0.20 9.37
N THR A 100 6.76 -0.98 9.97
CA THR A 100 6.32 -0.77 11.36
C THR A 100 7.49 -0.86 12.34
N ILE A 101 8.37 -1.87 12.20
CA ILE A 101 9.57 -1.98 13.03
C ILE A 101 10.49 -0.77 12.85
N ALA A 102 10.67 -0.30 11.60
CA ALA A 102 11.46 0.88 11.31
C ALA A 102 10.90 2.14 12.01
N VAL A 103 9.59 2.33 11.99
CA VAL A 103 8.93 3.48 12.64
C VAL A 103 9.01 3.40 14.15
N GLU A 104 8.86 2.21 14.74
CA GLU A 104 9.06 2.01 16.18
C GLU A 104 10.51 2.29 16.59
N LEU A 105 11.49 1.87 15.80
CA LEU A 105 12.90 2.22 16.00
C LEU A 105 13.13 3.74 15.96
N LEU A 106 12.57 4.41 14.95
CA LEU A 106 12.69 5.86 14.80
C LEU A 106 12.01 6.61 15.97
N THR A 107 10.87 6.10 16.44
CA THR A 107 10.17 6.62 17.61
C THR A 107 11.00 6.44 18.88
N ALA A 108 11.75 5.34 19.01
CA ALA A 108 12.66 5.13 20.13
C ALA A 108 13.88 6.09 20.07
N VAL A 109 14.43 6.32 18.87
CA VAL A 109 15.50 7.31 18.66
C VAL A 109 15.04 8.72 19.04
N GLU A 110 13.82 9.09 18.63
CA GLU A 110 13.21 10.35 19.04
C GLU A 110 12.98 10.43 20.55
N GLY A 111 12.52 9.34 21.19
CA GLY A 111 12.38 9.29 22.64
C GLY A 111 13.71 9.51 23.38
N LEU A 112 14.81 8.97 22.85
CA LEU A 112 16.16 9.23 23.37
C LEU A 112 16.54 10.71 23.21
N ASP A 113 16.41 11.28 22.01
CA ASP A 113 16.77 12.70 21.76
C ASP A 113 15.92 13.65 22.61
N ARG A 114 14.65 13.29 22.82
CA ARG A 114 13.72 13.98 23.72
C ARG A 114 14.19 13.95 25.17
N SER A 115 14.62 12.78 25.66
CA SER A 115 15.16 12.64 27.01
C SER A 115 16.46 13.46 27.19
N ASP A 116 17.36 13.46 26.21
CA ASP A 116 18.58 14.27 26.25
C ASP A 116 18.25 15.76 26.32
N SER A 117 17.32 16.21 25.47
CA SER A 117 16.82 17.59 25.46
C SER A 117 16.27 18.04 26.82
N LEU A 118 15.47 17.19 27.48
CA LEU A 118 14.94 17.44 28.82
C LEU A 118 16.07 17.54 29.87
N ALA A 119 17.06 16.66 29.79
CA ALA A 119 18.20 16.70 30.70
C ALA A 119 19.08 17.95 30.50
N VAL A 120 19.18 18.48 29.26
CA VAL A 120 19.90 19.75 28.98
C VAL A 120 19.15 20.95 29.54
N ALA A 121 17.81 20.93 29.48
CA ALA A 121 16.97 22.06 29.91
C ALA A 121 17.06 22.33 31.42
N GLY A 122 17.55 21.36 32.19
CA GLY A 122 17.57 21.38 33.66
C GLY A 122 16.41 20.56 34.21
N ILE A 123 16.68 19.78 35.26
CA ILE A 123 15.73 18.84 35.84
C ILE A 123 15.30 19.35 37.22
N ASP A 124 14.17 20.06 37.27
CA ASP A 124 13.40 20.25 38.51
C ASP A 124 12.56 18.99 38.83
N ASP A 125 11.76 19.01 39.90
CA ASP A 125 11.02 17.82 40.33
C ASP A 125 9.99 17.34 39.30
N GLU A 126 9.36 18.27 38.58
CA GLU A 126 8.41 17.94 37.51
C GLU A 126 9.12 17.47 36.24
N GLY A 127 10.17 18.18 35.82
CA GLY A 127 11.05 17.81 34.73
C GLY A 127 11.67 16.44 34.94
N ARG A 128 11.94 16.03 36.18
CA ARG A 128 12.46 14.69 36.51
C ARG A 128 11.48 13.58 36.20
N ARG A 129 10.20 13.77 36.54
CA ARG A 129 9.15 12.81 36.20
C ARG A 129 8.99 12.69 34.69
N ASN A 130 8.99 13.81 33.98
CA ASN A 130 8.91 13.85 32.52
C ASN A 130 10.12 13.18 31.85
N TYR A 131 11.32 13.43 32.39
CA TYR A 131 12.55 12.79 31.95
C TYR A 131 12.51 11.27 32.18
N ALA A 132 12.19 10.82 33.39
CA ALA A 132 12.12 9.39 33.73
C ALA A 132 11.05 8.66 32.89
N ALA A 133 9.90 9.30 32.64
CA ALA A 133 8.87 8.77 31.75
C ALA A 133 9.36 8.64 30.31
N ALA A 134 10.08 9.64 29.78
CA ALA A 134 10.66 9.59 28.45
C ALA A 134 11.72 8.48 28.33
N VAL A 135 12.61 8.34 29.33
CA VAL A 135 13.62 7.28 29.39
C VAL A 135 12.97 5.90 29.40
N GLY A 136 12.01 5.68 30.31
CA GLY A 136 11.29 4.41 30.42
C GLY A 136 10.56 4.06 29.12
N ALA A 137 9.90 5.04 28.49
CA ALA A 137 9.14 4.82 27.26
C ALA A 137 10.04 4.38 26.09
N TYR A 138 11.17 5.05 25.86
CA TYR A 138 12.03 4.68 24.74
C TYR A 138 12.75 3.35 24.99
N ARG A 139 13.17 3.06 26.23
CA ARG A 139 13.80 1.79 26.62
C ARG A 139 12.85 0.61 26.42
N ALA A 140 11.63 0.71 26.95
CA ALA A 140 10.60 -0.32 26.78
C ALA A 140 10.27 -0.56 25.30
N ARG A 141 10.25 0.50 24.49
CA ARG A 141 10.05 0.38 23.04
C ARG A 141 11.20 -0.37 22.36
N LEU A 142 12.46 -0.06 22.68
CA LEU A 142 13.62 -0.80 22.16
C LEU A 142 13.56 -2.29 22.51
N ASP A 143 13.23 -2.63 23.75
CA ASP A 143 13.08 -4.01 24.18
C ASP A 143 11.96 -4.73 23.41
N ALA A 144 10.83 -4.06 23.20
CA ALA A 144 9.68 -4.60 22.47
C ALA A 144 9.96 -4.85 20.98
N VAL A 145 10.91 -4.13 20.37
CA VAL A 145 11.29 -4.31 18.96
C VAL A 145 12.56 -5.14 18.75
N ALA A 146 13.41 -5.31 19.77
CA ALA A 146 14.70 -6.01 19.66
C ALA A 146 14.58 -7.41 19.04
N GLY A 147 13.56 -8.18 19.44
CA GLY A 147 13.32 -9.52 18.90
C GLY A 147 12.82 -9.53 17.45
N LYS A 148 12.24 -8.43 16.98
CA LYS A 148 11.55 -8.31 15.68
C LYS A 148 12.45 -7.80 14.56
N MET A 149 13.58 -7.19 14.91
CA MET A 149 14.56 -6.70 13.93
C MET A 149 15.15 -7.83 13.08
N THR A 150 15.71 -7.47 11.92
CA THR A 150 16.55 -8.37 11.12
C THR A 150 17.73 -8.91 11.94
N GLU A 151 18.30 -10.05 11.56
CA GLU A 151 19.42 -10.64 12.31
C GLU A 151 20.63 -9.69 12.39
N SER A 152 20.93 -8.97 11.30
CA SER A 152 22.03 -8.00 11.26
C SER A 152 21.78 -6.81 12.19
N SER A 153 20.57 -6.26 12.22
CA SER A 153 20.18 -5.18 13.13
C SER A 153 20.13 -5.67 14.58
N ARG A 154 19.64 -6.89 14.83
CA ARG A 154 19.60 -7.51 16.16
C ARG A 154 21.01 -7.72 16.71
N GLN A 155 21.95 -8.21 15.90
CA GLN A 155 23.35 -8.33 16.30
C GLN A 155 23.97 -6.98 16.63
N ALA A 156 23.73 -5.96 15.79
CA ALA A 156 24.22 -4.61 16.04
C ALA A 156 23.62 -4.01 17.32
N TYR A 157 22.34 -4.26 17.60
CA TYR A 157 21.68 -3.87 18.85
C TYR A 157 22.28 -4.60 20.06
N ARG A 158 22.50 -5.92 20.00
CA ARG A 158 23.17 -6.69 21.06
C ARG A 158 24.56 -6.14 21.37
N ASN A 159 25.35 -5.84 20.33
CA ASN A 159 26.68 -5.25 20.47
C ASN A 159 26.61 -3.87 21.14
N LEU A 160 25.62 -3.05 20.77
CA LEU A 160 25.40 -1.74 21.41
C LEU A 160 25.06 -1.91 22.89
N VAL A 161 24.10 -2.78 23.24
CA VAL A 161 23.67 -2.99 24.64
C VAL A 161 24.80 -3.56 25.50
N ALA A 162 25.68 -4.38 24.93
CA ALA A 162 26.86 -4.91 25.61
C ALA A 162 28.02 -3.90 25.74
N SER A 163 27.92 -2.71 25.12
CA SER A 163 28.99 -1.73 25.09
C SER A 163 29.13 -0.94 26.39
N VAL A 164 30.35 -0.45 26.65
CA VAL A 164 30.64 0.43 27.78
C VAL A 164 29.88 1.75 27.67
N ASP A 165 29.68 2.27 26.44
CA ASP A 165 28.95 3.53 26.23
C ASP A 165 27.48 3.41 26.60
N TRP A 166 26.83 2.29 26.27
CA TRP A 166 25.45 2.01 26.69
C TRP A 166 25.30 1.93 28.21
N SER A 167 26.24 1.25 28.87
CA SER A 167 26.27 1.14 30.33
C SER A 167 26.48 2.50 30.99
N ARG A 168 27.47 3.29 30.55
CA ARG A 168 27.74 4.64 31.06
C ARG A 168 26.57 5.57 30.86
N PHE A 169 25.97 5.56 29.67
CA PHE A 169 24.79 6.36 29.35
C PHE A 169 23.62 6.00 30.30
N GLY A 170 23.28 4.72 30.41
CA GLY A 170 22.19 4.25 31.27
C GLY A 170 22.41 4.53 32.77
N ALA A 171 23.67 4.49 33.24
CA ALA A 171 23.98 4.82 34.62
C ALA A 171 23.68 6.30 34.95
N VAL A 172 23.95 7.21 34.01
CA VAL A 172 23.59 8.63 34.15
C VAL A 172 22.07 8.81 34.09
N GLU A 173 21.38 8.16 33.17
CA GLU A 173 19.91 8.25 33.09
C GLU A 173 19.23 7.78 34.37
N THR A 174 19.75 6.71 34.96
CA THR A 174 19.28 6.19 36.25
C THR A 174 19.54 7.19 37.37
N ALA A 175 20.75 7.77 37.43
CA ALA A 175 21.12 8.73 38.46
C ALA A 175 20.27 10.00 38.39
N LEU A 176 20.06 10.55 37.19
CA LEU A 176 19.22 11.72 36.93
C LEU A 176 17.76 11.46 37.30
N SER A 177 17.24 10.29 36.95
CA SER A 177 15.88 9.88 37.32
C SER A 177 15.70 9.75 38.83
N ALA A 178 16.74 9.26 39.54
CA ALA A 178 16.74 9.06 40.99
C ALA A 178 17.12 10.31 41.80
N ALA A 179 17.37 11.46 41.15
CA ALA A 179 17.89 12.68 41.79
C ALA A 179 19.22 12.47 42.54
N THR A 180 20.08 11.59 42.03
CA THR A 180 21.39 11.30 42.61
C THR A 180 22.52 11.84 41.72
N PRO A 181 23.72 12.12 42.28
CA PRO A 181 24.86 12.56 41.49
C PRO A 181 25.22 11.54 40.40
N PRO A 182 25.38 11.96 39.13
CA PRO A 182 25.82 11.06 38.06
C PRO A 182 27.19 10.44 38.35
N PRO A 183 27.39 9.15 38.04
CA PRO A 183 28.66 8.45 38.33
C PRO A 183 29.80 8.87 37.40
N VAL A 184 29.51 9.62 36.33
CA VAL A 184 30.48 10.16 35.38
C VAL A 184 30.20 11.64 35.14
N GLY A 185 31.24 12.40 34.78
CA GLY A 185 31.10 13.82 34.45
C GLY A 185 30.28 14.06 33.17
N GLN A 186 29.79 15.29 33.02
CA GLN A 186 28.90 15.70 31.92
C GLN A 186 29.52 15.43 30.54
N ASP A 187 30.80 15.71 30.34
CA ASP A 187 31.47 15.49 29.05
C ASP A 187 31.50 14.01 28.65
N ALA A 188 31.83 13.13 29.60
CA ALA A 188 31.85 11.69 29.38
C ALA A 188 30.45 11.15 29.06
N TRP A 189 29.43 11.67 29.75
CA TRP A 189 28.04 11.36 29.45
C TRP A 189 27.64 11.80 28.03
N ARG A 190 27.99 13.03 27.61
CA ARG A 190 27.67 13.54 26.26
C ARG A 190 28.31 12.72 25.15
N VAL A 191 29.55 12.28 25.35
CA VAL A 191 30.24 11.39 24.40
C VAL A 191 29.49 10.06 24.29
N ALA A 192 29.16 9.42 25.41
CA ALA A 192 28.42 8.16 25.43
C ALA A 192 27.02 8.29 24.80
N ALA A 193 26.27 9.35 25.16
CA ALA A 193 24.97 9.65 24.58
C ALA A 193 25.05 9.84 23.05
N GLY A 194 26.07 10.54 22.56
CA GLY A 194 26.29 10.72 21.12
C GLY A 194 26.65 9.42 20.38
N VAL A 195 27.37 8.50 21.02
CA VAL A 195 27.64 7.16 20.45
C VAL A 195 26.36 6.32 20.42
N VAL A 196 25.60 6.28 21.51
CA VAL A 196 24.33 5.53 21.60
C VAL A 196 23.31 6.07 20.59
N GLY A 197 23.09 7.38 20.57
CA GLY A 197 22.13 8.03 19.65
C GLY A 197 22.46 7.77 18.19
N ARG A 198 23.73 7.89 17.77
CA ARG A 198 24.16 7.54 16.40
C ARG A 198 23.99 6.05 16.10
N SER A 199 24.27 5.18 17.06
CA SER A 199 24.13 3.73 16.85
C SER A 199 22.67 3.32 16.66
N LEU A 200 21.76 3.86 17.48
CA LEU A 200 20.32 3.63 17.31
C LEU A 200 19.78 4.27 16.03
N GLY A 201 20.24 5.48 15.67
CA GLY A 201 19.90 6.11 14.39
C GLY A 201 20.35 5.27 13.19
N ASN A 202 21.54 4.67 13.25
CA ASN A 202 22.03 3.75 12.22
C ASN A 202 21.21 2.45 12.14
N LEU A 203 20.74 1.93 13.28
CA LEU A 203 19.82 0.78 13.30
C LEU A 203 18.50 1.11 12.61
N ALA A 204 17.91 2.27 12.93
CA ALA A 204 16.69 2.74 12.27
C ALA A 204 16.90 2.90 10.75
N ALA A 205 18.01 3.54 10.34
CA ALA A 205 18.33 3.73 8.92
C ALA A 205 18.49 2.40 8.17
N ARG A 206 19.19 1.41 8.75
CA ARG A 206 19.33 0.07 8.17
C ARG A 206 18.00 -0.66 8.03
N GLN A 207 17.14 -0.54 9.03
CA GLN A 207 15.81 -1.16 9.00
C GLN A 207 14.93 -0.52 7.92
N ILE A 208 14.99 0.81 7.76
CA ILE A 208 14.30 1.54 6.68
C ILE A 208 14.82 1.07 5.32
N GLU A 209 16.14 1.01 5.15
CA GLU A 209 16.76 0.56 3.89
C GLU A 209 16.37 -0.88 3.53
N TYR A 210 16.38 -1.78 4.52
CA TYR A 210 15.91 -3.16 4.33
C TYR A 210 14.44 -3.22 3.89
N SER A 211 13.56 -2.48 4.57
CA SER A 211 12.14 -2.43 4.19
C SER A 211 11.92 -1.86 2.78
N ALA A 212 12.72 -0.87 2.38
CA ALA A 212 12.68 -0.28 1.05
C ALA A 212 13.12 -1.29 -0.03
N GLN A 213 14.17 -2.07 0.25
CA GLN A 213 14.64 -3.12 -0.65
C GLN A 213 13.57 -4.20 -0.85
N ILE A 214 12.93 -4.65 0.24
CA ILE A 214 11.82 -5.63 0.14
C ILE A 214 10.65 -5.05 -0.66
N ALA A 215 10.28 -3.80 -0.43
CA ALA A 215 9.19 -3.15 -1.17
C ALA A 215 9.47 -3.13 -2.68
N ILE A 216 10.70 -2.75 -3.07
CA ILE A 216 11.13 -2.72 -4.47
C ILE A 216 11.15 -4.13 -5.09
N ASP A 217 11.72 -5.11 -4.39
CA ASP A 217 11.81 -6.49 -4.87
C ASP A 217 10.45 -7.19 -4.91
N GLY A 218 9.55 -6.85 -3.99
CA GLY A 218 8.16 -7.28 -3.96
C GLY A 218 7.38 -6.74 -5.15
N GLY A 219 7.46 -5.44 -5.41
CA GLY A 219 6.81 -4.80 -6.56
C GLY A 219 7.26 -5.39 -7.90
N ARG A 220 8.55 -5.73 -8.05
CA ARG A 220 9.06 -6.44 -9.24
C ARG A 220 8.45 -7.83 -9.39
N ARG A 221 8.34 -8.58 -8.30
CA ARG A 221 7.74 -9.93 -8.30
C ARG A 221 6.26 -9.89 -8.64
N ILE A 222 5.49 -8.99 -8.05
CA ILE A 222 4.05 -8.80 -8.32
C ILE A 222 3.83 -8.51 -9.82
N LEU A 223 4.60 -7.58 -10.39
CA LEU A 223 4.53 -7.26 -11.81
C LEU A 223 4.88 -8.46 -12.69
N SER A 224 5.95 -9.20 -12.37
CA SER A 224 6.34 -10.39 -13.14
C SER A 224 5.28 -11.49 -13.09
N GLY A 225 4.64 -11.69 -11.92
CA GLY A 225 3.56 -12.65 -11.74
C GLY A 225 2.30 -12.26 -12.50
N ALA A 226 1.92 -10.98 -12.47
CA ALA A 226 0.78 -10.46 -13.22
C ALA A 226 0.99 -10.59 -14.73
N LEU A 227 2.19 -10.30 -15.23
CA LEU A 227 2.53 -10.50 -16.65
C LEU A 227 2.49 -11.98 -17.04
N ALA A 228 3.02 -12.87 -16.21
CA ALA A 228 2.97 -14.32 -16.45
C ALA A 228 1.52 -14.85 -16.45
N ALA A 229 0.69 -14.38 -15.53
CA ALA A 229 -0.73 -14.73 -15.45
C ALA A 229 -1.50 -14.20 -16.67
N ALA A 230 -1.28 -12.94 -17.05
CA ALA A 230 -1.85 -12.34 -18.26
C ALA A 230 -1.45 -13.13 -19.52
N ALA A 231 -0.18 -13.51 -19.63
CA ALA A 231 0.30 -14.34 -20.72
C ALA A 231 -0.36 -15.72 -20.73
N ALA A 232 -0.50 -16.38 -19.58
CA ALA A 232 -1.16 -17.67 -19.47
C ALA A 232 -2.65 -17.62 -19.87
N ILE A 233 -3.37 -16.58 -19.42
CA ILE A 233 -4.77 -16.33 -19.78
C ILE A 233 -4.90 -16.09 -21.29
N ALA A 234 -4.03 -15.25 -21.86
CA ALA A 234 -4.02 -14.97 -23.29
C ALA A 234 -3.73 -16.23 -24.13
N LEU A 235 -2.78 -17.06 -23.69
CA LEU A 235 -2.46 -18.34 -24.35
C LEU A 235 -3.64 -19.31 -24.29
N LEU A 236 -4.28 -19.47 -23.13
CA LEU A 236 -5.48 -20.31 -22.99
C LEU A 236 -6.62 -19.84 -23.90
N ALA A 237 -6.88 -18.54 -23.94
CA ALA A 237 -7.89 -17.96 -24.82
C ALA A 237 -7.55 -18.21 -26.31
N GLY A 238 -6.27 -18.09 -26.68
CA GLY A 238 -5.78 -18.39 -28.02
C GLY A 238 -5.93 -19.87 -28.41
N VAL A 239 -5.64 -20.79 -27.49
CA VAL A 239 -5.83 -22.23 -27.70
C VAL A 239 -7.30 -22.58 -27.88
N VAL A 240 -8.19 -22.04 -27.04
CA VAL A 240 -9.64 -22.24 -27.18
C VAL A 240 -10.13 -21.73 -28.52
N MET A 241 -9.70 -20.54 -28.95
CA MET A 241 -10.03 -19.98 -30.25
C MET A 241 -9.53 -20.87 -31.40
N ALA A 242 -8.31 -21.38 -31.32
CA ALA A 242 -7.73 -22.28 -32.31
C ALA A 242 -8.51 -23.60 -32.43
N ILE A 243 -8.93 -24.20 -31.30
CA ILE A 243 -9.76 -25.40 -31.26
C ILE A 243 -11.10 -25.15 -31.95
N VAL A 244 -11.76 -24.04 -31.65
CA VAL A 244 -13.04 -23.67 -32.27
C VAL A 244 -12.89 -23.48 -33.78
N LEU A 245 -11.84 -22.80 -34.23
CA LEU A 245 -11.50 -22.66 -35.66
C LEU A 245 -11.25 -24.01 -36.32
N GLN A 246 -10.57 -24.92 -35.65
CA GLN A 246 -10.25 -26.25 -36.18
C GLN A 246 -11.52 -27.12 -36.29
N LEU A 247 -12.40 -27.10 -35.29
CA LEU A 247 -13.72 -27.76 -35.38
C LEU A 247 -14.58 -27.16 -36.48
N ALA A 248 -14.62 -25.83 -36.60
CA ALA A 248 -15.40 -25.15 -37.62
C ALA A 248 -14.96 -25.52 -39.04
N ARG A 249 -13.66 -25.70 -39.27
CA ARG A 249 -13.10 -26.19 -40.55
C ARG A 249 -13.42 -27.66 -40.84
N ARG A 250 -13.62 -28.48 -39.79
CA ARG A 250 -13.88 -29.92 -39.93
C ARG A 250 -15.36 -30.27 -40.17
N LEU A 251 -16.29 -29.33 -40.00
CA LEU A 251 -17.71 -29.56 -40.30
C LEU A 251 -17.93 -29.48 -41.83
N PRO A 252 -18.27 -30.60 -42.52
CA PRO A 252 -18.62 -30.54 -43.94
C PRO A 252 -19.89 -29.74 -44.08
N ILE A 253 -19.86 -28.66 -44.88
CA ILE A 253 -21.07 -27.91 -45.23
C ILE A 253 -21.90 -28.81 -46.14
N PRO A 254 -23.08 -29.32 -45.73
CA PRO A 254 -23.94 -30.00 -46.67
C PRO A 254 -24.40 -28.97 -47.70
N ILE A 255 -23.97 -29.13 -48.94
CA ILE A 255 -24.50 -28.37 -50.07
C ILE A 255 -25.94 -28.85 -50.23
N ILE A 256 -26.89 -28.15 -49.61
CA ILE A 256 -28.31 -28.34 -49.91
C ILE A 256 -28.49 -27.85 -51.34
N ARG A 257 -28.50 -28.77 -52.32
CA ARG A 257 -29.03 -28.46 -53.65
C ARG A 257 -30.48 -28.06 -53.44
N CYS A 258 -30.81 -26.79 -53.69
CA CYS A 258 -32.20 -26.39 -53.86
C CYS A 258 -32.79 -27.31 -54.94
N PRO A 259 -33.86 -28.08 -54.65
CA PRO A 259 -34.56 -28.77 -55.72
C PRO A 259 -35.04 -27.71 -56.70
N SER A 260 -34.67 -27.90 -57.97
CA SER A 260 -35.14 -27.10 -59.09
C SER A 260 -36.65 -26.95 -59.01
N ARG A 261 -37.10 -25.68 -59.02
CA ARG A 261 -38.45 -25.19 -59.31
C ARG A 261 -39.40 -26.31 -59.79
N VAL A 262 -40.20 -26.86 -58.88
CA VAL A 262 -41.41 -27.58 -59.28
C VAL A 262 -42.35 -26.54 -59.87
N GLU A 263 -42.69 -26.75 -61.13
CA GLU A 263 -43.62 -25.93 -61.90
C GLU A 263 -45.02 -26.15 -61.32
N VAL A 264 -45.38 -25.36 -60.30
CA VAL A 264 -46.74 -25.35 -59.75
C VAL A 264 -47.61 -24.56 -60.72
N ARG A 265 -48.51 -25.26 -61.41
CA ARG A 265 -49.62 -24.67 -62.17
C ARG A 265 -50.39 -23.75 -61.21
N PRO A 266 -50.58 -22.46 -61.51
CA PRO A 266 -51.22 -21.54 -60.57
C PRO A 266 -52.67 -21.98 -60.32
N PRO A 267 -53.10 -22.14 -59.06
CA PRO A 267 -54.52 -22.22 -58.76
C PRO A 267 -55.18 -20.86 -59.06
N ASP A 268 -56.43 -20.90 -59.48
CA ASP A 268 -57.24 -19.72 -59.82
C ASP A 268 -57.46 -18.84 -58.58
N TRP A 269 -56.65 -17.78 -58.45
CA TRP A 269 -56.68 -16.84 -57.33
C TRP A 269 -57.75 -15.75 -57.48
N SER A 270 -58.60 -15.81 -58.52
CA SER A 270 -59.57 -14.75 -58.79
C SER A 270 -60.66 -14.61 -57.72
N HIS A 271 -60.89 -15.63 -56.90
CA HIS A 271 -61.98 -15.63 -55.90
C HIS A 271 -61.54 -15.15 -54.50
N LEU A 272 -60.25 -15.23 -54.16
CA LEU A 272 -59.76 -14.94 -52.80
C LEU A 272 -59.41 -13.45 -52.57
N VAL A 273 -59.19 -12.68 -53.65
CA VAL A 273 -58.91 -11.23 -53.53
C VAL A 273 -60.19 -10.44 -53.24
N SER A 274 -61.37 -10.93 -53.67
CA SER A 274 -62.66 -10.29 -53.36
C SER A 274 -62.99 -10.31 -51.87
N ASP A 275 -62.61 -11.37 -51.15
CA ASP A 275 -63.01 -11.58 -49.76
C ASP A 275 -62.15 -10.79 -48.75
N TYR A 276 -60.97 -10.32 -49.17
CA TYR A 276 -60.07 -9.50 -48.33
C TYR A 276 -60.36 -8.00 -48.42
N ALA A 277 -60.94 -7.54 -49.53
CA ALA A 277 -61.33 -6.14 -49.69
C ALA A 277 -62.56 -5.78 -48.84
N GLU A 278 -63.48 -6.72 -48.59
CA GLU A 278 -64.69 -6.47 -47.81
C GLU A 278 -64.44 -6.49 -46.29
N LYS A 279 -63.44 -7.24 -45.81
CA LYS A 279 -63.10 -7.31 -44.36
C LYS A 279 -62.21 -6.17 -43.84
N SER A 280 -61.50 -5.46 -44.72
CA SER A 280 -60.57 -4.39 -44.29
C SER A 280 -61.23 -3.03 -44.06
N THR A 281 -62.44 -2.79 -44.57
CA THR A 281 -63.23 -1.57 -44.31
C THR A 281 -63.98 -1.61 -42.96
N LEU A 282 -64.21 -2.80 -42.39
CA LEU A 282 -64.92 -2.96 -41.11
C LEU A 282 -64.04 -2.74 -39.86
N LEU A 283 -62.72 -2.75 -39.98
CA LEU A 283 -61.80 -2.62 -38.82
C LEU A 283 -61.21 -1.21 -38.64
N ALA A 284 -61.54 -0.24 -39.50
CA ALA A 284 -60.99 1.13 -39.43
C ALA A 284 -61.78 2.10 -38.54
N HIS A 285 -62.86 1.68 -37.87
CA HIS A 285 -63.73 2.60 -37.11
C HIS A 285 -63.82 2.41 -35.58
N THR A 286 -63.01 1.53 -34.97
CA THR A 286 -63.15 1.24 -33.53
C THR A 286 -61.83 1.16 -32.78
N SER A 287 -61.02 2.21 -32.79
CA SER A 287 -59.91 2.32 -31.82
C SER A 287 -59.43 3.77 -31.62
N ARG A 288 -60.35 4.66 -31.25
CA ARG A 288 -60.04 6.04 -30.84
C ARG A 288 -60.77 6.39 -29.55
N ARG A 289 -60.39 5.77 -28.42
CA ARG A 289 -60.70 6.29 -27.08
C ARG A 289 -59.97 5.53 -25.98
N THR A 290 -59.54 6.29 -24.96
CA THR A 290 -59.09 5.88 -23.61
C THR A 290 -57.67 5.29 -23.53
N GLY A 291 -56.77 5.72 -22.65
CA GLY A 291 -56.89 6.65 -21.53
C GLY A 291 -55.51 7.02 -20.96
N ARG A 292 -55.52 8.18 -20.31
CA ARG A 292 -54.43 8.89 -19.63
C ARG A 292 -54.37 8.44 -18.17
N ALA A 293 -53.19 8.11 -17.66
CA ALA A 293 -52.82 8.08 -16.24
C ALA A 293 -51.28 8.20 -16.19
N ASP A 294 -50.71 9.34 -15.80
CA ASP A 294 -50.31 9.65 -14.42
C ASP A 294 -49.71 8.46 -13.67
N LEU A 295 -48.42 8.56 -13.33
CA LEU A 295 -47.97 8.66 -11.94
C LEU A 295 -46.45 8.89 -11.86
N SER A 296 -46.12 9.90 -11.08
CA SER A 296 -44.82 10.24 -10.54
C SER A 296 -44.38 9.28 -9.44
N ARG A 297 -43.08 8.98 -9.40
CA ARG A 297 -42.24 8.99 -8.20
C ARG A 297 -40.76 8.92 -8.57
#